data_AF-A0A2V4DN25-F1
#
_entry.id   AF-A0A2V4DN25-F1
#
_cell.length_a   1.000
_cell.length_b   1.000
_cell.length_c   1.000
_cell.angle_alpha   90.00
_cell.angle_beta   90.00
_cell.angle_gamma   90.00
#
_symmetry.space_group_name_H-M   'P 1'
#
loop_
_entity.id
_entity.type
_entity.pdbx_description
1 polymer ?
#
loop_
_entity_poly.entity_id
_entity_poly.type
_entity_poly.pdbx_seq_one_letter_code
_entity_poly.pdbx_strand_id
1 'polypeptide(L)' 'MTNLNEVFGRKNNDGNVDILFINDGDRVTRLNVDGVYPVDSSLSTRYEHASGIVLTVEQCEALNIEIE' A
#
# COMPACT_ATOMS: atom_id res chain seq x y z
N MET A 1 -5.39 8.65 8.98
CA MET A 1 -4.43 7.54 8.82
C MET A 1 -5.26 6.38 8.31
N THR A 2 -4.94 5.84 7.13
CA THR A 2 -5.83 4.91 6.41
C THR A 2 -5.73 3.50 6.98
N ASN A 3 -6.84 2.78 7.08
CA ASN A 3 -6.89 1.40 7.57
C ASN A 3 -6.95 0.40 6.40
N LEU A 4 -6.61 -0.87 6.67
CA LEU A 4 -6.54 -1.92 5.64
C LEU A 4 -7.89 -2.22 4.96
N ASN A 5 -9.01 -1.98 5.63
CA ASN A 5 -10.36 -2.19 5.07
C ASN A 5 -10.83 -1.06 4.16
N GLU A 6 -10.02 -0.01 3.96
CA GLU A 6 -10.32 1.15 3.12
C GLU A 6 -9.52 1.13 1.81
N VAL A 7 -8.70 0.09 1.61
CA VAL A 7 -7.72 0.03 0.51
C VAL A 7 -7.78 -1.29 -0.24
N PHE A 8 -7.33 -1.26 -1.49
CA PHE A 8 -7.04 -2.44 -2.29
C PHE A 8 -5.69 -2.26 -3.00
N GLY A 9 -5.14 -3.35 -3.50
CA GLY A 9 -3.91 -3.39 -4.27
C GLY A 9 -4.17 -3.49 -5.77
N ARG A 10 -3.35 -2.84 -6.59
CA ARG A 10 -3.30 -3.05 -8.04
C ARG A 10 -1.89 -3.36 -8.48
N LYS A 11 -1.70 -4.46 -9.21
CA LYS A 11 -0.36 -4.79 -9.74
C LYS A 11 0.11 -3.75 -10.74
N ASN A 12 1.32 -3.25 -10.56
CA ASN A 12 1.98 -2.33 -11.48
C ASN A 12 2.93 -3.08 -12.44
N ASN A 13 3.48 -2.37 -13.42
CA ASN A 13 4.33 -2.95 -14.47
C ASN A 13 5.65 -3.53 -13.94
N ASP A 14 6.08 -3.14 -12.73
CA ASP A 14 7.29 -3.64 -12.09
C ASP A 14 7.04 -4.93 -11.29
N GLY A 15 5.79 -5.41 -11.25
CA GLY A 15 5.37 -6.59 -10.50
C GLY A 15 5.11 -6.32 -9.01
N ASN A 16 5.17 -5.06 -8.58
CA ASN A 16 4.78 -4.62 -7.25
C ASN A 16 3.29 -4.22 -7.22
N VAL A 17 2.81 -3.79 -6.06
CA VAL A 17 1.39 -3.49 -5.83
C VAL A 17 1.24 -2.04 -5.38
N ASP A 18 0.57 -1.24 -6.19
CA ASP A 18 0.14 0.11 -5.79
C ASP A 18 -1.03 0.00 -4.80
N ILE A 19 -0.95 0.68 -3.67
CA ILE A 19 -2.03 0.69 -2.66
C ILE A 19 -2.95 1.88 -2.92
N LEU A 20 -4.22 1.59 -3.18
CA LEU A 20 -5.24 2.55 -3.62
C LEU A 20 -6.44 2.55 -2.67
N PHE A 21 -7.13 3.68 -2.54
CA PHE A 21 -8.38 3.76 -1.78
C PHE A 21 -9.52 3.08 -2.53
N ILE A 22 -10.35 2.30 -1.84
CA ILE A 22 -11.51 1.61 -2.43
C ILE A 22 -12.53 2.59 -3.05
N ASN A 23 -12.64 3.81 -2.49
CA ASN A 23 -13.70 4.74 -2.85
C ASN A 23 -13.47 5.47 -4.19
N ASP A 24 -12.23 5.85 -4.49
CA ASP A 24 -11.88 6.72 -5.62
C ASP A 24 -10.71 6.18 -6.45
N GLY A 25 -10.00 5.16 -5.97
CA GLY A 25 -8.81 4.62 -6.63
C GLY A 25 -7.58 5.52 -6.52
N ASP A 26 -7.61 6.55 -5.67
CA ASP A 26 -6.46 7.42 -5.45
C ASP A 26 -5.38 6.69 -4.65
N ARG A 27 -4.12 7.14 -4.83
CA ARG A 27 -2.97 6.54 -4.16
C ARG A 27 -3.02 6.81 -2.65
N VAL A 28 -2.88 5.74 -1.87
CA VAL A 28 -2.76 5.82 -0.42
C VAL A 28 -1.35 6.28 -0.06
N THR A 29 -1.23 7.38 0.66
CA THR A 29 0.07 7.93 1.07
C THR A 29 0.47 7.57 2.49
N ARG A 30 -0.45 7.05 3.31
CA ARG A 30 -0.24 6.61 4.70
C ARG A 30 -1.15 5.45 5.07
N LEU A 31 -0.60 4.41 5.68
CA LEU A 31 -1.34 3.23 6.14
C LEU A 31 -1.08 2.97 7.64
N ASN A 32 -2.14 2.62 8.36
CA ASN A 32 -2.12 2.30 9.79
C ASN A 32 -1.69 0.86 10.05
N VAL A 33 -0.45 0.53 9.67
CA VAL A 33 0.13 -0.80 9.82
C VAL A 33 1.55 -0.68 10.36
N ASP A 34 1.86 -1.51 11.35
CA ASP A 34 3.19 -1.57 11.95
C ASP A 34 4.11 -2.53 11.21
N GLY A 35 5.40 -2.18 11.15
CA GLY A 35 6.45 -3.05 10.59
C GLY A 35 6.45 -3.19 9.07
N VAL A 36 5.60 -2.46 8.34
CA VAL A 36 5.52 -2.50 6.88
C VAL A 36 6.22 -1.28 6.27
N TYR A 37 7.05 -1.54 5.27
CA TYR A 37 7.85 -0.55 4.56
C TYR A 37 7.54 -0.65 3.07
N PRO A 38 7.20 0.48 2.41
CA PRO A 38 7.06 0.50 0.97
C PRO A 38 8.33 0.07 0.26
N VAL A 39 8.16 -0.43 -0.96
CA VAL A 39 9.28 -0.66 -1.89
C VAL A 39 10.05 0.65 -2.04
N ASP A 40 11.39 0.55 -2.02
CA ASP A 40 12.33 1.67 -2.12
C ASP A 40 12.23 2.75 -1.02
N SER A 41 11.56 2.47 0.10
CA SER A 41 11.46 3.38 1.25
C SER A 41 12.13 2.81 2.51
N SER A 42 12.90 3.65 3.21
CA SER A 42 13.40 3.37 4.56
C SER A 42 12.43 3.81 5.67
N LEU A 43 11.34 4.51 5.31
CA LEU A 43 10.28 4.91 6.24
C LEU A 43 9.10 3.95 6.14
N SER A 44 8.51 3.63 7.28
CA SER A 44 7.32 2.77 7.32
C SER A 44 6.11 3.43 6.67
N THR A 45 5.10 2.62 6.35
CA THR A 45 3.82 3.08 5.80
C THR A 45 3.06 4.07 6.71
N ARG A 46 3.46 4.23 7.97
CA ARG A 46 2.87 5.19 8.92
C ARG A 46 3.23 6.65 8.61
N TYR A 47 4.34 6.88 7.91
CA TYR A 47 4.80 8.19 7.46
C TYR A 47 4.20 8.54 6.09
N GLU A 48 4.21 9.83 5.75
CA GLU A 48 3.68 10.33 4.48
C GLU A 48 4.58 9.92 3.30
N HIS A 49 3.98 9.32 2.27
CA HIS A 49 4.62 8.96 1.01
C HIS A 49 3.92 9.70 -0.14
N ALA A 50 4.44 10.86 -0.54
CA ALA A 50 3.79 11.75 -1.52
C ALA A 50 3.52 11.08 -2.89
N SER A 51 4.34 10.11 -3.28
CA SER A 51 4.18 9.33 -4.51
C SER A 51 3.18 8.18 -4.39
N GLY A 52 2.63 7.94 -3.19
CA GLY A 52 1.84 6.76 -2.84
C GLY A 52 2.68 5.62 -2.26
N ILE A 53 2.00 4.69 -1.60
CA ILE A 53 2.57 3.47 -1.05
C ILE A 53 2.54 2.39 -2.12
N VAL A 54 3.70 1.75 -2.33
CA VAL A 54 3.87 0.57 -3.17
C VAL A 54 4.40 -0.55 -2.29
N LEU A 55 3.76 -1.71 -2.30
CA LEU A 55 4.15 -2.90 -1.54
C LEU A 55 4.51 -4.05 -2.47
N THR A 56 5.21 -5.06 -1.95
CA THR A 56 5.37 -6.33 -2.67
C THR A 56 4.08 -7.16 -2.58
N VAL A 57 3.92 -8.12 -3.49
CA VAL A 57 2.80 -9.07 -3.44
C VAL A 57 2.77 -9.83 -2.11
N GLU A 58 3.93 -10.29 -1.63
CA GLU A 58 4.07 -11.01 -0.36
C GLU A 58 3.61 -10.17 0.84
N GLN A 59 3.91 -8.86 0.85
CA GLN A 59 3.45 -7.95 1.89
C GLN A 59 1.92 -7.79 1.82
N CYS A 60 1.34 -7.66 0.64
CA CYS A 60 -0.11 -7.58 0.47
C CYS A 60 -0.81 -8.86 0.94
N GLU A 61 -0.28 -10.03 0.59
CA GLU A 61 -0.79 -11.32 1.04
C GLU A 61 -0.72 -11.45 2.57
N ALA A 62 0.40 -11.08 3.19
CA ALA A 62 0.55 -11.09 4.64
C ALA A 62 -0.43 -10.15 5.37
N LEU A 63 -0.82 -9.06 4.72
CA LEU A 63 -1.77 -8.07 5.24
C LEU A 63 -3.22 -8.36 4.87
N ASN A 64 -3.49 -9.39 4.07
CA ASN A 64 -4.81 -9.68 3.50
C ASN A 64 -5.40 -8.50 2.71
N ILE A 65 -4.56 -7.79 1.96
CA ILE A 65 -4.99 -6.76 1.01
C ILE A 65 -5.42 -7.47 -0.28
N GLU A 66 -6.65 -7.22 -0.72
CA GLU A 66 -7.15 -7.74 -2.00
C GLU A 66 -6.41 -7.09 -3.18
N ILE A 67 -5.98 -7.89 -4.16
CA ILE A 67 -5.27 -7.42 -5.34
C ILE A 67 -6.14 -7.60 -6.59
N GLU A 68 -6.38 -6.52 -7.33
CA GLU A 68 -7.05 -6.47 -8.64
C GLU A 68 -6.06 -6.67 -9.81
#